data_AF-A0A1A9ZYB4-F1
#
_entry.id   AF-A0A1A9ZYB4-F1
#
_cell.length_a   1.000
_cell.length_b   1.000
_cell.length_c   1.000
_cell.angle_alpha   90.00
_cell.angle_beta   90.00
_cell.angle_gamma   90.00
#
_symmetry.space_group_name_H-M   'P 1'
#
loop_
_entity.id
_entity.type
_entity.pdbx_description
1 polymer ?
#
loop_
_entity_poly.entity_id
_entity_poly.type
_entity_poly.pdbx_seq_one_letter_code
_entity_poly.pdbx_strand_id
1 'polypeptide(L)'
;MSTQTEGENKATTQEDVVAQQDRFKDFGENARKTYEQLYREMMFSLNVEHLEPFNKVLLKNNEVQIKNMENVIEHMRQKLLEKMLKKWNSFWLSSGVSESLISLEMYKEKFKEYEGKDWKIWDKSPKELTRPIRMHLNEKLIRYLQLQLDYQRNQLDQVLQENIEHRKKLEEIALQRTQLMKVMEEYEKKFELDKPEILRLQLELLDFGNENAATEIAKK
;
A
#
# COMPACT_ATOMS: atom_id res chain seq x y z
N MET A 1 -14.43 -31.57 -0.80
CA MET A 1 -13.56 -30.54 -0.20
C MET A 1 -12.27 -30.51 -1.01
N SER A 2 -12.20 -29.66 -2.02
CA SER A 2 -10.99 -29.48 -2.83
C SER A 2 -10.37 -28.16 -2.42
N THR A 3 -9.29 -28.26 -1.65
CA THR A 3 -8.35 -27.16 -1.39
C THR A 3 -7.69 -26.80 -2.71
N GLN A 4 -8.19 -25.76 -3.37
CA GLN A 4 -7.41 -25.05 -4.38
C GLN A 4 -6.27 -24.35 -3.63
N THR A 5 -5.07 -24.88 -3.79
CA THR A 5 -3.84 -24.21 -3.44
C THR A 5 -3.80 -22.90 -4.21
N GLU A 6 -4.03 -21.81 -3.48
CA GLU A 6 -3.76 -20.45 -3.94
C GLU A 6 -2.31 -20.41 -4.41
N GLY A 7 -2.11 -20.11 -5.69
CA GLY A 7 -0.79 -19.91 -6.24
C GLY A 7 -0.09 -18.83 -5.43
N GLU A 8 1.01 -19.22 -4.78
CA GLU A 8 1.95 -18.31 -4.17
C GLU A 8 2.39 -17.30 -5.24
N ASN A 9 1.80 -16.10 -5.20
CA ASN A 9 2.34 -14.95 -5.90
C ASN A 9 3.67 -14.60 -5.22
N LYS A 10 4.74 -15.30 -5.60
CA LYS A 10 6.11 -14.83 -5.35
C LYS A 10 6.17 -13.40 -5.87
N ALA A 11 6.43 -12.48 -4.96
CA ALA A 11 6.63 -11.08 -5.29
C ALA A 11 7.71 -11.01 -6.38
N THR A 12 7.31 -10.66 -7.60
CA THR A 12 8.23 -10.54 -8.73
C THR A 12 9.14 -9.35 -8.41
N THR A 13 10.43 -9.60 -8.19
CA THR A 13 11.39 -8.54 -7.87
C THR A 13 11.53 -7.65 -9.11
N GLN A 14 11.78 -6.35 -8.91
CA GLN A 14 11.93 -5.41 -10.03
C GLN A 14 13.02 -5.83 -11.02
N GLU A 15 14.05 -6.56 -10.55
CA GLU A 15 15.12 -7.16 -11.35
C GLU A 15 14.61 -8.29 -12.27
N ASP A 16 13.65 -9.11 -11.81
CA ASP A 16 13.07 -10.19 -12.63
C ASP A 16 12.22 -9.64 -13.78
N VAL A 17 11.53 -8.52 -13.55
CA VAL A 17 10.71 -7.85 -14.57
C VAL A 17 11.57 -7.26 -15.67
N VAL A 18 12.70 -6.64 -15.32
CA VAL A 18 13.66 -6.08 -16.29
C VAL A 18 14.31 -7.20 -17.10
N ALA A 19 14.73 -8.28 -16.45
CA ALA A 19 15.31 -9.43 -17.15
C ALA A 19 14.34 -10.12 -18.11
N GLN A 20 13.05 -10.20 -17.77
CA GLN A 20 12.01 -10.69 -18.69
C GLN A 20 11.75 -9.73 -19.84
N GLN A 21 11.73 -8.42 -19.59
CA GLN A 21 11.54 -7.42 -20.63
C GLN A 21 12.67 -7.45 -21.66
N ASP A 22 13.92 -7.65 -21.23
CA ASP A 22 15.07 -7.80 -22.13
C ASP A 22 14.98 -9.05 -22.99
N ARG A 23 14.41 -10.16 -22.48
CA ARG A 23 14.21 -11.39 -23.27
C ARG A 23 13.24 -11.21 -24.45
N PHE A 24 12.22 -10.36 -24.28
CA PHE A 24 11.19 -10.15 -25.31
C PHE A 24 11.41 -8.89 -26.15
N LYS A 25 12.49 -8.14 -25.90
CA LYS A 25 12.79 -6.87 -26.59
C LYS A 25 12.83 -7.03 -28.12
N ASP A 26 13.36 -8.14 -28.60
CA ASP A 26 13.46 -8.44 -30.03
C ASP A 26 12.12 -8.83 -30.66
N PHE A 27 11.13 -9.23 -29.87
CA PHE A 27 9.81 -9.65 -30.38
C PHE A 27 9.07 -8.49 -31.04
N GLY A 28 9.05 -7.33 -30.39
CA GLY A 28 8.41 -6.13 -30.95
C GLY A 28 9.04 -5.69 -32.26
N GLU A 29 10.37 -5.71 -32.35
CA GLU A 29 11.10 -5.31 -33.56
C GLU A 29 11.01 -6.37 -34.67
N ASN A 30 10.97 -7.66 -34.32
CA ASN A 30 10.73 -8.72 -35.30
C ASN A 30 9.34 -8.62 -35.91
N ALA A 31 8.30 -8.44 -35.09
CA ALA A 31 6.93 -8.24 -35.57
C ALA A 31 6.85 -7.03 -36.51
N ARG A 32 7.50 -5.92 -36.12
CA ARG A 32 7.62 -4.71 -36.95
C ARG A 32 8.22 -5.04 -38.32
N LYS A 33 9.37 -5.71 -38.37
CA LYS A 33 10.02 -6.10 -39.63
C LYS A 33 9.14 -7.00 -40.50
N THR A 34 8.43 -7.96 -39.90
CA THR A 34 7.48 -8.82 -40.62
C THR A 34 6.37 -8.02 -41.28
N TYR A 35 5.77 -7.07 -40.56
CA TYR A 35 4.74 -6.19 -41.14
C TYR A 35 5.30 -5.28 -42.23
N GLU A 36 6.51 -4.73 -42.05
CA GLU A 36 7.16 -3.94 -43.08
C GLU A 36 7.37 -4.75 -44.37
N GLN A 37 7.78 -6.02 -44.25
CA GLN A 37 7.93 -6.91 -45.38
C GLN A 37 6.59 -7.18 -46.09
N LEU A 38 5.52 -7.44 -45.34
CA LEU A 38 4.17 -7.62 -45.90
C LEU A 38 3.69 -6.38 -46.67
N TYR A 39 4.00 -5.17 -46.20
CA TYR A 39 3.68 -3.95 -46.93
C TYR A 39 4.49 -3.82 -48.23
N ARG A 40 5.76 -4.25 -48.24
CA ARG A 40 6.57 -4.30 -49.46
C ARG A 40 5.99 -5.30 -50.46
N GLU A 41 5.63 -6.48 -49.99
CA GLU A 41 4.98 -7.54 -50.76
C GLU A 41 3.66 -7.07 -51.39
N MET A 42 2.84 -6.35 -50.63
CA MET A 42 1.60 -5.75 -51.12
C MET A 42 1.84 -4.80 -52.30
N MET A 43 2.91 -4.00 -52.29
CA MET A 43 3.19 -3.05 -53.37
C MET A 43 3.64 -3.73 -54.67
N PHE A 44 4.21 -4.94 -54.60
CA PHE A 44 4.58 -5.69 -55.81
C PHE A 44 3.37 -6.15 -56.62
N SER A 45 2.18 -6.26 -56.00
CA SER A 45 0.94 -6.56 -56.71
C SER A 45 0.56 -5.50 -57.75
N LEU A 46 1.04 -4.25 -57.60
CA LEU A 46 0.73 -3.14 -58.49
C LEU A 46 1.57 -3.23 -59.78
N ASN A 47 1.13 -3.94 -60.81
CA ASN A 47 1.87 -4.12 -62.07
C ASN A 47 1.49 -3.11 -63.19
N VAL A 48 2.19 -3.17 -64.33
CA VAL A 48 1.96 -2.32 -65.51
C VAL A 48 0.58 -2.53 -66.14
N GLU A 49 0.01 -3.73 -66.01
CA GLU A 49 -1.32 -4.06 -66.54
C GLU A 49 -2.41 -3.18 -65.91
N HIS A 50 -2.22 -2.74 -64.65
CA HIS A 50 -3.13 -1.79 -63.99
C HIS A 50 -3.14 -0.41 -64.66
N LEU A 51 -2.10 -0.02 -65.42
CA LEU A 51 -2.07 1.24 -66.18
C LEU A 51 -2.61 1.12 -67.61
N GLU A 52 -2.78 -0.10 -68.13
CA GLU A 52 -3.28 -0.29 -69.50
C GLU A 52 -4.64 0.37 -69.76
N PRO A 53 -5.65 0.27 -68.87
CA PRO A 53 -6.95 0.91 -69.10
C PRO A 53 -6.81 2.44 -69.21
N PHE A 54 -5.96 3.04 -68.38
CA PHE A 54 -5.70 4.47 -68.40
C PHE A 54 -4.99 4.90 -69.68
N ASN A 55 -4.01 4.12 -70.13
CA ASN A 55 -3.31 4.40 -71.38
C ASN A 55 -4.25 4.28 -72.60
N LYS A 56 -5.16 3.31 -72.61
CA LYS A 56 -6.20 3.14 -73.67
C LYS A 56 -7.14 4.35 -73.74
N VAL A 57 -7.50 4.95 -72.60
CA VAL A 57 -8.35 6.16 -72.55
C VAL A 57 -7.59 7.40 -73.01
N LEU A 58 -6.32 7.56 -72.59
CA LEU A 58 -5.49 8.69 -72.99
C LEU A 58 -5.19 8.71 -74.50
N LEU A 59 -4.94 7.53 -75.08
CA LEU A 59 -4.80 7.33 -76.52
C LEU A 59 -6.06 7.74 -77.30
N LYS A 60 -7.25 7.44 -76.77
CA LYS A 60 -8.53 7.79 -77.41
C LYS A 60 -8.86 9.29 -77.37
N ASN A 61 -8.49 9.98 -76.30
CA ASN A 61 -8.97 11.34 -76.06
C ASN A 61 -7.98 12.44 -76.46
N ASN A 62 -6.66 12.21 -76.36
CA ASN A 62 -5.65 13.28 -76.48
C ASN A 62 -4.41 12.90 -77.33
N GLU A 63 -4.39 11.74 -78.00
CA GLU A 63 -3.21 11.19 -78.70
C GLU A 63 -1.93 11.06 -77.82
N VAL A 64 -2.05 11.22 -76.50
CA VAL A 64 -0.93 11.12 -75.57
C VAL A 64 -0.80 9.67 -75.10
N GLN A 65 0.35 9.05 -75.37
CA GLN A 65 0.72 7.73 -74.84
C GLN A 65 1.66 7.87 -73.64
N ILE A 66 1.42 7.09 -72.59
CA ILE A 66 2.40 6.92 -71.51
C ILE A 66 3.57 6.10 -72.08
N LYS A 67 4.63 6.76 -72.52
CA LYS A 67 5.78 6.10 -73.17
C LYS A 67 6.57 5.17 -72.25
N ASN A 68 6.49 5.36 -70.94
CA ASN A 68 7.27 4.61 -69.96
C ASN A 68 6.41 4.20 -68.75
N MET A 69 5.45 3.30 -68.97
CA MET A 69 4.52 2.83 -67.94
C MET A 69 5.21 2.07 -66.80
N GLU A 70 6.32 1.39 -67.08
CA GLU A 70 7.15 0.72 -66.08
C GLU A 70 7.74 1.72 -65.08
N ASN A 71 8.37 2.79 -65.54
CA ASN A 71 8.89 3.84 -64.66
C ASN A 71 7.79 4.54 -63.87
N VAL A 72 6.59 4.71 -64.44
CA VAL A 72 5.45 5.32 -63.76
C VAL A 72 4.94 4.44 -62.63
N ILE A 73 4.77 3.13 -62.88
CA ILE A 73 4.40 2.15 -61.85
C ILE A 73 5.46 2.09 -60.76
N GLU A 74 6.74 2.03 -61.14
CA GLU A 74 7.83 1.92 -60.17
C GLU A 74 7.90 3.15 -59.26
N HIS A 75 7.77 4.35 -59.83
CA HIS A 75 7.67 5.59 -59.06
C HIS A 75 6.43 5.64 -58.16
N MET A 76 5.30 5.11 -58.65
CA MET A 76 4.06 5.03 -57.88
C MET A 76 4.20 4.07 -56.69
N ARG A 77 4.77 2.87 -56.91
CA ARG A 77 5.10 1.90 -55.86
C ARG A 77 5.99 2.52 -54.80
N GLN A 78 7.10 3.15 -55.21
CA GLN A 78 8.05 3.76 -54.28
C GLN A 78 7.41 4.85 -53.43
N LYS A 79 6.69 5.79 -54.05
CA LYS A 79 6.00 6.87 -53.33
C LYS A 79 4.91 6.37 -52.39
N LEU A 80 4.16 5.36 -52.81
CA LEU A 80 3.05 4.82 -52.02
C LEU A 80 3.59 4.00 -50.83
N LEU A 81 4.63 3.19 -51.06
CA LEU A 81 5.36 2.49 -50.01
C LEU A 81 5.96 3.46 -49.00
N GLU A 82 6.66 4.50 -49.46
CA GLU A 82 7.29 5.50 -48.57
C GLU A 82 6.26 6.17 -47.66
N LYS A 83 5.15 6.66 -48.23
CA LYS A 83 4.08 7.29 -47.45
C LYS A 83 3.43 6.32 -46.46
N MET A 84 3.19 5.08 -46.89
CA MET A 84 2.58 4.06 -46.07
C MET A 84 3.49 3.68 -44.89
N LEU A 85 4.75 3.35 -45.17
CA LEU A 85 5.73 3.01 -44.14
C LEU A 85 5.97 4.17 -43.18
N LYS A 86 6.01 5.41 -43.66
CA LYS A 86 6.15 6.58 -42.79
C LYS A 86 4.96 6.70 -41.81
N LYS A 87 3.73 6.58 -42.32
CA LYS A 87 2.52 6.65 -41.49
C LYS A 87 2.44 5.49 -40.50
N TRP A 88 2.75 4.29 -40.96
CA TRP A 88 2.75 3.09 -40.13
C TRP A 88 3.85 3.13 -39.06
N ASN A 89 5.07 3.53 -39.39
CA ASN A 89 6.15 3.70 -38.40
C ASN A 89 5.78 4.75 -37.35
N SER A 90 5.17 5.86 -37.76
CA SER A 90 4.67 6.87 -36.83
C SER A 90 3.60 6.30 -35.91
N PHE A 91 2.64 5.52 -36.43
CA PHE A 91 1.63 4.84 -35.64
C PHE A 91 2.25 3.83 -34.65
N TRP A 92 3.21 3.02 -35.12
CA TRP A 92 3.88 1.99 -34.32
C TRP A 92 4.57 2.59 -33.10
N LEU A 93 5.33 3.67 -33.31
CA LEU A 93 6.04 4.38 -32.25
C LEU A 93 5.09 5.18 -31.34
N SER A 94 4.11 5.89 -31.90
CA SER A 94 3.20 6.72 -31.10
C SER A 94 2.23 5.92 -30.25
N SER A 95 1.84 4.73 -30.69
CA SER A 95 0.89 3.88 -29.96
C SER A 95 1.58 2.91 -28.98
N GLY A 96 2.92 2.90 -28.94
CA GLY A 96 3.68 1.99 -28.07
C GLY A 96 3.38 0.52 -28.35
N VAL A 97 3.30 0.15 -29.63
CA VAL A 97 2.90 -1.21 -30.04
C VAL A 97 3.94 -2.23 -29.59
N SER A 98 5.23 -1.89 -29.70
CA SER A 98 6.33 -2.75 -29.23
C SER A 98 6.20 -3.06 -27.74
N GLU A 99 6.00 -2.04 -26.92
CA GLU A 99 5.87 -2.16 -25.46
C GLU A 99 4.62 -2.97 -25.08
N SER A 100 3.52 -2.76 -25.81
CA SER A 100 2.28 -3.50 -25.60
C SER A 100 2.44 -4.99 -25.94
N LEU A 101 3.10 -5.31 -27.06
CA LEU A 101 3.39 -6.69 -27.46
C LEU A 101 4.32 -7.38 -26.46
N ILE A 102 5.37 -6.70 -26.01
CA ILE A 102 6.27 -7.23 -24.97
C ILE A 102 5.48 -7.52 -23.68
N SER A 103 4.64 -6.57 -23.26
CA SER A 103 3.80 -6.75 -22.06
C SER A 103 2.87 -7.95 -22.19
N LEU A 104 2.27 -8.15 -23.36
CA LEU A 104 1.39 -9.29 -23.63
C LEU A 104 2.14 -10.63 -23.55
N GLU A 105 3.34 -10.74 -24.13
CA GLU A 105 4.15 -11.95 -24.02
C GLU A 105 4.59 -12.22 -22.58
N MET A 106 4.97 -11.18 -21.83
CA MET A 106 5.26 -11.31 -20.39
C MET A 106 4.04 -11.82 -19.61
N TYR A 107 2.84 -11.30 -19.88
CA TYR A 107 1.62 -11.78 -19.23
C TYR A 107 1.29 -13.22 -19.62
N LYS A 108 1.51 -13.60 -20.88
CA LYS A 108 1.31 -14.98 -21.35
C LYS A 108 2.23 -15.95 -20.63
N GLU A 109 3.51 -15.62 -20.46
CA GLU A 109 4.45 -16.45 -19.71
C GLU A 109 4.07 -16.52 -18.22
N LYS A 110 3.75 -15.37 -17.61
CA LYS A 110 3.36 -15.28 -16.20
C LYS A 110 2.12 -16.10 -15.87
N PHE A 111 1.16 -16.18 -16.79
CA PHE A 111 -0.11 -16.86 -16.58
C PHE A 111 -0.22 -18.17 -17.37
N LYS A 112 0.90 -18.75 -17.80
CA LYS A 112 0.94 -20.01 -18.56
C LYS A 112 0.22 -21.17 -17.86
N GLU A 113 0.23 -21.20 -16.53
CA GLU A 113 -0.49 -22.19 -15.71
C GLU A 113 -2.03 -22.14 -15.84
N TYR A 114 -2.55 -21.08 -16.45
CA TYR A 114 -3.97 -20.88 -16.70
C TYR A 114 -4.35 -21.10 -18.16
N GLU A 115 -3.41 -21.51 -19.01
CA GLU A 115 -3.66 -21.84 -20.41
C GLU A 115 -4.72 -22.95 -20.54
N GLY A 116 -5.70 -22.75 -21.43
CA GLY A 116 -6.82 -23.68 -21.63
C GLY A 116 -7.96 -23.57 -20.62
N LYS A 117 -7.88 -22.68 -19.62
CA LYS A 117 -9.01 -22.39 -18.73
C LYS A 117 -9.93 -21.38 -19.41
N ASP A 118 -11.19 -21.75 -19.63
CA ASP A 118 -12.18 -20.87 -20.22
C ASP A 118 -12.72 -19.90 -19.17
N TRP A 119 -12.14 -18.70 -19.14
CA TRP A 119 -12.66 -17.60 -18.36
C TRP A 119 -13.78 -16.98 -19.19
N LYS A 120 -14.99 -17.48 -19.01
CA LYS A 120 -16.24 -16.93 -19.58
C LYS A 120 -16.49 -15.51 -19.05
N ILE A 121 -15.69 -14.55 -19.46
CA ILE A 121 -15.72 -13.15 -19.02
C ILE A 121 -16.98 -12.48 -19.57
N TRP A 122 -17.36 -12.84 -20.79
CA TRP A 122 -18.49 -12.26 -21.52
C TRP A 122 -19.85 -12.72 -21.02
N ASP A 123 -19.93 -13.91 -20.41
CA ASP A 123 -21.19 -14.47 -19.89
C ASP A 123 -21.50 -14.03 -18.45
N LYS A 124 -20.57 -13.33 -17.79
CA LYS A 124 -20.69 -12.95 -16.37
C LYS A 124 -21.23 -11.55 -16.21
N SER A 125 -22.06 -11.38 -15.19
CA SER A 125 -22.52 -10.04 -14.79
C SER A 125 -21.35 -9.20 -14.23
N PRO A 126 -21.40 -7.86 -14.32
CA PRO A 126 -20.38 -7.00 -13.72
C PRO A 126 -20.16 -7.26 -12.22
N LYS A 127 -21.21 -7.68 -11.50
CA LYS A 127 -21.12 -8.05 -10.08
C LYS A 127 -20.27 -9.29 -9.86
N GLU A 128 -20.35 -10.29 -10.75
CA GLU A 128 -19.56 -11.52 -10.64
C GLU A 128 -18.11 -11.29 -11.06
N LEU A 129 -17.89 -10.49 -12.10
CA LEU A 129 -16.54 -10.11 -12.53
C LEU A 129 -15.76 -9.39 -11.43
N THR A 130 -16.43 -8.50 -10.69
CA THR A 130 -15.82 -7.71 -9.60
C THR A 130 -15.81 -8.43 -8.25
N ARG A 131 -16.43 -9.62 -8.14
CA ARG A 131 -16.53 -10.35 -6.87
C ARG A 131 -15.16 -10.71 -6.28
N PRO A 132 -14.18 -11.24 -7.04
CA PRO A 132 -12.87 -11.57 -6.49
C PRO A 132 -12.15 -10.35 -5.91
N ILE A 133 -12.23 -9.21 -6.60
CA ILE A 133 -11.62 -7.95 -6.16
C ILE A 133 -12.25 -7.50 -4.84
N ARG A 134 -13.59 -7.50 -4.76
CA ARG A 134 -14.29 -7.14 -3.51
C ARG A 134 -13.96 -8.08 -2.36
N MET A 135 -13.88 -9.38 -2.62
CA MET A 135 -13.51 -10.35 -1.59
C MET A 135 -12.10 -10.09 -1.06
N HIS A 136 -11.13 -9.84 -1.94
CA HIS A 136 -9.76 -9.51 -1.55
C HIS A 136 -9.67 -8.21 -0.73
N LEU A 137 -10.41 -7.17 -1.13
CA LEU A 137 -10.46 -5.91 -0.39
C LEU A 137 -11.08 -6.09 0.99
N ASN A 138 -12.17 -6.84 1.08
CA ASN A 138 -12.82 -7.15 2.35
C ASN A 138 -11.91 -7.98 3.26
N GLU A 139 -11.17 -8.94 2.70
CA GLU A 139 -10.20 -9.73 3.46
C GLU A 139 -9.09 -8.84 4.06
N LYS A 140 -8.52 -7.93 3.27
CA LYS A 140 -7.55 -6.96 3.78
C LYS A 140 -8.12 -6.09 4.89
N LEU A 141 -9.36 -5.63 4.74
CA LEU A 141 -10.05 -4.84 5.76
C LEU A 141 -10.25 -5.65 7.05
N ILE A 142 -10.66 -6.92 6.94
CA ILE A 142 -10.80 -7.82 8.09
C ILE A 142 -9.47 -7.97 8.81
N ARG A 143 -8.38 -8.24 8.09
CA ARG A 143 -7.04 -8.37 8.68
C ARG A 143 -6.61 -7.10 9.41
N TYR A 144 -6.88 -5.93 8.82
CA TYR A 144 -6.59 -4.64 9.46
C TYR A 144 -7.38 -4.46 10.76
N LEU A 145 -8.69 -4.73 10.74
CA LEU A 145 -9.54 -4.60 11.92
C LEU A 145 -9.15 -5.59 13.02
N GLN A 146 -8.72 -6.81 12.66
CA GLN A 146 -8.19 -7.78 13.62
C GLN A 146 -6.94 -7.24 14.33
N LEU A 147 -5.98 -6.72 13.57
CA LEU A 147 -4.77 -6.12 14.14
C LEU A 147 -5.09 -4.93 15.06
N GLN A 148 -6.08 -4.12 14.69
CA GLN A 148 -6.51 -2.99 15.51
C GLN A 148 -7.17 -3.46 16.83
N LEU A 149 -7.98 -4.51 16.78
CA LEU A 149 -8.59 -5.10 17.97
C LEU A 149 -7.53 -5.70 18.90
N ASP A 150 -6.56 -6.42 18.35
CA ASP A 150 -5.46 -7.00 19.13
C ASP A 150 -4.62 -5.91 19.81
N TYR A 151 -4.35 -4.81 19.09
CA TYR A 151 -3.66 -3.66 19.66
C TYR A 151 -4.46 -3.04 20.83
N GLN A 152 -5.75 -2.79 20.64
CA GLN A 152 -6.61 -2.23 21.69
C GLN A 152 -6.72 -3.15 22.91
N ARG A 153 -6.77 -4.46 22.69
CA ARG A 153 -6.76 -5.45 23.76
C ARG A 153 -5.49 -5.37 24.59
N ASN A 154 -4.33 -5.32 23.93
CA ASN A 154 -3.04 -5.18 24.62
C ASN A 154 -2.95 -3.88 25.43
N GLN A 155 -3.46 -2.77 24.90
CA GLN A 155 -3.52 -1.50 25.63
C GLN A 155 -4.43 -1.59 26.86
N LEU A 156 -5.59 -2.23 26.72
CA LEU A 156 -6.51 -2.43 27.84
C LEU A 156 -5.89 -3.30 28.93
N ASP A 157 -5.20 -4.37 28.55
CA ASP A 157 -4.52 -5.26 29.50
C ASP A 157 -3.44 -4.51 30.30
N GLN A 158 -2.68 -3.61 29.65
CA GLN A 158 -1.70 -2.76 30.34
C GLN A 158 -2.37 -1.85 31.39
N VAL A 159 -3.41 -1.12 30.98
CA VAL A 159 -4.15 -0.23 31.90
C VAL A 159 -4.82 -1.01 33.04
N LEU A 160 -5.28 -2.23 32.78
CA LEU A 160 -5.86 -3.09 33.81
C LEU A 160 -4.83 -3.47 34.86
N GLN A 161 -3.60 -3.82 34.45
CA GLN A 161 -2.51 -4.13 35.38
C GLN A 161 -2.16 -2.91 36.24
N GLU A 162 -2.02 -1.73 35.63
CA GLU A 162 -1.80 -0.48 36.35
C GLU A 162 -2.91 -0.20 37.38
N ASN A 163 -4.18 -0.42 36.99
CA ASN A 163 -5.31 -0.25 37.90
C ASN A 163 -5.25 -1.19 39.11
N ILE A 164 -4.89 -2.46 38.88
CA ILE A 164 -4.72 -3.45 39.96
C ILE A 164 -3.62 -3.00 40.92
N GLU A 165 -2.48 -2.52 40.42
CA GLU A 165 -1.41 -1.99 41.26
C GLU A 165 -1.84 -0.77 42.08
N HIS A 166 -2.56 0.17 41.45
CA HIS A 166 -3.09 1.34 42.15
C HIS A 166 -4.09 0.97 43.26
N ARG A 167 -4.97 -0.01 43.00
CA ARG A 167 -5.90 -0.51 44.03
C ARG A 167 -5.16 -1.11 45.23
N LYS A 168 -4.13 -1.92 45.00
CA LYS A 168 -3.29 -2.48 46.08
C LYS A 168 -2.64 -1.38 46.91
N LYS A 169 -2.06 -0.36 46.27
CA LYS A 169 -1.46 0.79 46.97
C LYS A 169 -2.50 1.54 47.81
N LEU A 170 -3.72 1.72 47.31
CA LEU A 170 -4.80 2.36 48.08
C LEU A 170 -5.22 1.53 49.29
N GLU A 171 -5.29 0.20 49.17
CA GLU A 171 -5.58 -0.70 50.29
C GLU A 171 -4.49 -0.62 51.37
N GLU A 172 -3.21 -0.60 50.96
CA GLU A 172 -2.07 -0.42 51.88
C GLU A 172 -2.14 0.92 52.63
N ILE A 173 -2.41 2.03 51.91
CA ILE A 173 -2.57 3.36 52.52
C ILE A 173 -3.75 3.37 53.50
N ALA A 174 -4.87 2.74 53.16
CA ALA A 174 -6.03 2.65 54.04
C ALA A 174 -5.71 1.87 55.34
N LEU A 175 -4.95 0.79 55.22
CA LEU A 175 -4.47 0.02 56.37
C LEU A 175 -3.55 0.86 57.27
N GLN A 176 -2.54 1.52 56.68
CA GLN A 176 -1.61 2.38 57.40
C GLN A 176 -2.35 3.52 58.11
N ARG A 177 -3.31 4.17 57.44
CA ARG A 177 -4.16 5.21 58.05
C ARG A 177 -4.92 4.67 59.26
N THR A 178 -5.49 3.48 59.16
CA THR A 178 -6.23 2.85 60.26
C THR A 178 -5.33 2.54 61.45
N GLN A 179 -4.11 2.05 61.19
CA GLN A 179 -3.11 1.80 62.23
C GLN A 179 -2.67 3.10 62.91
N LEU A 180 -2.37 4.14 62.13
CA LEU A 180 -1.96 5.44 62.66
C LEU A 180 -3.06 6.06 63.53
N MET A 181 -4.32 5.98 63.10
CA MET A 181 -5.47 6.46 63.90
C MET A 181 -5.54 5.77 65.27
N LYS A 182 -5.38 4.44 65.31
CA LYS A 182 -5.34 3.69 66.58
C LYS A 182 -4.19 4.14 67.49
N VAL A 183 -3.00 4.32 66.92
CA VAL A 183 -1.83 4.79 67.65
C VAL A 183 -2.07 6.20 68.21
N MET A 184 -2.65 7.10 67.41
CA MET A 184 -3.02 8.45 67.87
C MET A 184 -4.03 8.42 69.02
N GLU A 185 -5.08 7.59 68.93
CA GLU A 185 -6.06 7.41 70.02
C GLU A 185 -5.40 6.88 71.30
N GLU A 186 -4.42 5.97 71.19
CA GLU A 186 -3.65 5.49 72.34
C GLU A 186 -2.77 6.59 72.96
N TYR A 187 -2.10 7.39 72.13
CA TYR A 187 -1.31 8.54 72.60
C TYR A 187 -2.18 9.61 73.27
N GLU A 188 -3.36 9.90 72.71
CA GLU A 188 -4.30 10.85 73.30
C GLU A 188 -4.79 10.38 74.67
N LYS A 189 -5.10 9.08 74.81
CA LYS A 189 -5.44 8.49 76.12
C LYS A 189 -4.30 8.59 77.13
N LYS A 190 -3.07 8.28 76.71
CA LYS A 190 -1.88 8.43 77.58
C LYS A 190 -1.66 9.88 77.97
N PHE A 191 -1.77 10.80 77.02
CA PHE A 191 -1.62 12.22 77.28
C PHE A 191 -2.67 12.71 78.28
N GLU A 192 -3.95 12.35 78.14
CA GLU A 192 -4.98 12.73 79.12
C GLU A 192 -4.75 12.11 80.51
N LEU A 193 -4.14 10.93 80.60
CA LEU A 193 -3.73 10.32 81.88
C LEU A 193 -2.55 11.04 82.53
N ASP A 194 -1.55 11.45 81.74
CA ASP A 194 -0.32 12.10 82.22
C ASP A 194 -0.51 13.61 82.45
N LYS A 195 -1.52 14.21 81.81
CA LYS A 195 -1.92 15.63 81.92
C LYS A 195 -1.98 16.17 83.35
N PRO A 196 -2.62 15.52 84.35
CA PRO A 196 -2.62 16.02 85.72
C PRO A 196 -1.23 16.08 86.34
N GLU A 197 -0.35 15.11 86.03
CA GLU A 197 1.02 15.11 86.54
C GLU A 197 1.89 16.14 85.83
N ILE A 198 1.70 16.34 84.52
CA ILE A 198 2.33 17.42 83.77
C ILE A 198 1.90 18.79 84.34
N LEU A 199 0.62 18.98 84.64
CA LEU A 199 0.11 20.21 85.25
C LEU A 199 0.67 20.43 86.65
N ARG A 200 0.82 19.36 87.46
CA ARG A 200 1.47 19.41 88.77
C ARG A 200 2.92 19.86 88.66
N LEU A 201 3.69 19.23 87.76
CA LEU A 201 5.10 19.58 87.53
C LEU A 201 5.25 21.02 87.00
N GLN A 202 4.31 21.50 86.17
CA GLN A 202 4.29 22.91 85.73
C GLN A 202 4.03 23.88 86.88
N LEU A 203 3.10 23.57 87.78
CA LEU A 203 2.84 24.37 88.98
C LEU A 203 4.05 24.38 89.91
N GLU A 204 4.67 23.22 90.16
CA GLU A 204 5.91 23.13 90.97
C GLU A 204 7.04 23.98 90.37
N LEU A 205 7.24 23.97 89.05
CA LEU A 205 8.22 24.82 88.38
C LEU A 205 7.92 26.32 88.48
N LEU A 206 6.64 26.71 88.42
CA LEU A 206 6.20 28.09 88.62
C LEU A 206 6.39 28.55 90.07
N ASP A 207 6.14 27.67 91.04
CA ASP A 207 6.34 27.94 92.47
C ASP A 207 7.83 28.07 92.83
N PHE A 208 8.71 27.24 92.27
CA PHE A 208 10.17 27.42 92.38
C PHE A 208 10.66 28.76 91.79
N GLY A 209 10.00 29.27 90.74
CA GLY A 209 10.27 30.60 90.19
C GLY A 209 9.88 31.74 91.15
N ASN A 210 8.76 31.57 91.87
CA ASN A 210 8.27 32.54 92.84
C ASN A 210 9.06 32.54 94.17
N GLU A 211 9.55 31.39 94.64
CA GLU A 211 10.41 31.31 95.83
C GLU A 211 11.78 31.96 95.60
N ASN A 212 12.34 31.83 94.39
CA ASN A 212 13.56 32.52 93.99
C ASN A 212 13.34 34.04 93.85
N ALA A 213 12.18 34.47 93.34
CA ALA A 213 11.83 35.90 93.29
C ALA A 213 11.60 36.50 94.70
N ALA A 214 10.96 35.76 95.62
CA ALA A 214 10.73 36.21 96.99
C ALA A 214 12.04 36.30 97.81
N THR A 215 13.01 35.41 97.57
CA THR A 215 14.32 35.45 98.25
C THR A 215 15.26 36.52 97.70
N GLU A 216 15.12 36.96 96.44
CA GLU A 216 15.81 38.15 95.92
C GLU A 216 15.21 39.47 96.43
N ILE A 217 13.88 39.54 96.59
CA ILE A 217 13.20 40.74 97.13
C ILE A 217 13.49 40.92 98.63
N ALA A 218 13.68 39.84 99.39
CA ALA A 218 14.05 39.90 100.81
C ALA A 218 15.55 40.24 101.06
N LYS A 219 16.37 40.32 100.01
CA LYS A 219 17.82 40.65 100.08
C LYS A 219 18.18 42.06 99.60
N LYS A 220 17.19 42.88 99.25
CA LYS A 220 17.35 44.33 98.98
C LYS A 220 16.83 45.16 100.14
#